data_AF-A0A959YVQ5-F1
#
_entry.id   AF-A0A959YVQ5-F1
#
_cell.length_a   1.000
_cell.length_b   1.000
_cell.length_c   1.000
_cell.angle_alpha   90.00
_cell.angle_beta   90.00
_cell.angle_gamma   90.00
#
_symmetry.space_group_name_H-M   'P 1'
#
loop_
_entity.id
_entity.type
_entity.pdbx_description
1 polymer ?
#
loop_
_entity_poly.entity_id
_entity_poly.type
_entity_poly.pdbx_seq_one_letter_code
_entity_poly.pdbx_strand_id
1 'polypeptide(L)'
;MAFRRHRTIDDPGIGLSFDKPVDRLLGADGQFRVDRRGGIRTFRQFFLFLTTVSTATYVLCLVATYLTVILVFGAGYMAVGVEQLQGAELHGLWP
;
A
#
# COMPACT_ATOMS: atom_id res chain seq x y z
N MET A 1 37.79 -30.79 -31.51
CA MET A 1 37.96 -29.54 -30.74
C MET A 1 36.59 -28.92 -30.52
N ALA A 2 36.09 -28.92 -29.28
CA ALA A 2 34.78 -28.37 -28.95
C ALA A 2 34.95 -26.90 -28.52
N PHE A 3 34.32 -25.98 -29.26
CA PHE A 3 34.31 -24.55 -28.95
C PHE A 3 33.46 -24.32 -27.70
N ARG A 4 34.11 -24.03 -26.57
CA ARG A 4 33.41 -23.65 -25.33
C ARG A 4 32.84 -22.24 -25.56
N ARG A 5 31.54 -22.12 -25.82
CA ARG A 5 30.87 -20.82 -25.85
C ARG A 5 31.07 -20.18 -24.48
N HIS A 6 31.88 -19.14 -24.40
CA HIS A 6 31.82 -18.20 -23.29
C HIS A 6 30.39 -17.64 -23.29
N ARG A 7 29.59 -18.02 -22.28
CA ARG A 7 28.38 -17.26 -21.98
C ARG A 7 28.88 -15.90 -21.52
N THR A 8 28.81 -14.92 -22.40
CA THR A 8 28.89 -13.51 -22.03
C THR A 8 27.81 -13.30 -20.99
N ILE A 9 28.22 -13.11 -19.74
CA ILE A 9 27.31 -12.77 -18.66
C ILE A 9 26.84 -11.36 -18.97
N ASP A 10 25.56 -11.22 -19.34
CA ASP A 10 24.93 -9.91 -19.50
C ASP A 10 25.10 -9.16 -18.18
N ASP A 11 25.75 -8.02 -18.27
CA ASP A 11 26.11 -7.16 -17.15
C ASP A 11 24.87 -6.99 -16.23
N PRO A 12 24.97 -7.33 -14.93
CA PRO A 12 23.84 -7.24 -14.00
C PRO A 12 23.30 -5.81 -13.84
N GLY A 13 23.96 -4.83 -14.43
CA GLY A 13 23.60 -3.42 -14.38
C GLY A 13 24.32 -2.80 -13.20
N ILE A 14 25.02 -1.69 -13.48
CA ILE A 14 25.98 -0.98 -12.62
C ILE A 14 27.43 -1.49 -12.76
N GLY A 15 27.96 -1.52 -13.99
CA GLY A 15 29.40 -1.38 -14.30
C GLY A 15 30.40 -2.23 -13.52
N LEU A 16 29.97 -3.35 -12.94
CA LEU A 16 30.72 -4.19 -12.01
C LEU A 16 30.74 -5.59 -12.58
N SER A 17 31.93 -6.05 -12.96
CA SER A 17 32.15 -7.41 -13.42
C SER A 17 32.17 -8.36 -12.22
N PHE A 18 31.21 -9.27 -12.15
CA PHE A 18 31.18 -10.32 -11.13
C PHE A 18 31.76 -11.63 -11.70
N ASP A 19 32.66 -12.27 -10.94
CA ASP A 19 33.36 -13.51 -11.32
C ASP A 19 32.50 -14.78 -11.15
N LYS A 20 31.24 -14.63 -10.73
CA LYS A 20 30.28 -15.72 -10.51
C LYS A 20 29.02 -15.51 -11.35
N PRO A 21 28.32 -16.56 -11.79
CA PRO A 21 27.04 -16.42 -12.48
C PRO A 21 26.00 -15.85 -11.51
N VAL A 22 25.82 -14.54 -11.54
CA VAL A 22 24.75 -13.84 -10.80
C VAL A 22 23.57 -13.62 -11.72
N ASP A 23 22.37 -13.81 -11.18
CA ASP A 23 21.14 -13.43 -11.86
C ASP A 23 21.11 -11.90 -12.04
N ARG A 24 20.58 -11.44 -13.17
CA ARG A 24 20.54 -10.01 -13.52
C ARG A 24 19.74 -9.24 -12.46
N LEU A 25 20.32 -8.17 -11.89
CA LEU A 25 19.69 -7.38 -10.82
C LEU A 25 18.51 -6.55 -11.36
N LEU A 26 18.62 -6.10 -12.60
CA LEU A 26 17.58 -5.37 -13.33
C LEU A 26 16.93 -6.28 -14.38
N GLY A 27 15.64 -6.54 -14.25
CA GLY A 27 14.88 -7.31 -15.23
C GLY A 27 14.79 -6.61 -16.59
N ALA A 28 14.42 -7.35 -17.63
CA ALA A 28 14.19 -6.79 -18.98
C ALA A 28 13.01 -5.80 -19.02
N ASP A 29 12.10 -5.90 -18.05
CA ASP A 29 10.98 -5.01 -17.75
C ASP A 29 11.39 -3.76 -16.93
N GLY A 30 12.68 -3.65 -16.58
CA GLY A 30 13.21 -2.54 -15.78
C GLY A 30 12.89 -2.64 -14.29
N GLN A 31 12.33 -3.75 -13.81
CA GLN A 31 12.08 -3.98 -12.39
C GLN A 31 13.34 -4.51 -11.69
N PHE A 32 13.61 -4.03 -10.48
CA PHE A 32 14.72 -4.52 -9.68
C PHE A 32 14.32 -5.79 -8.91
N ARG A 33 15.15 -6.84 -9.00
CA ARG A 33 14.99 -8.09 -8.24
C ARG A 33 15.64 -7.98 -6.86
N VAL A 34 15.18 -7.02 -6.05
CA VAL A 34 15.74 -6.71 -4.73
C VAL A 34 14.68 -6.85 -3.65
N ASP A 35 14.86 -7.81 -2.74
CA ASP A 35 14.02 -7.96 -1.56
C ASP A 35 14.54 -7.09 -0.41
N ARG A 36 13.75 -6.11 0.02
CA ARG A 36 14.08 -5.27 1.17
C ARG A 36 13.81 -6.04 2.46
N ARG A 37 14.86 -6.50 3.14
CA ARG A 37 14.76 -7.09 4.48
C ARG A 37 14.93 -6.02 5.56
N GLY A 38 13.83 -5.45 6.02
CA GLY A 38 13.81 -4.43 7.09
C GLY A 38 12.38 -3.94 7.37
N GLY A 39 11.99 -3.93 8.65
CA GLY A 39 10.60 -3.76 9.09
C GLY A 39 10.05 -2.33 9.04
N ILE A 40 8.73 -2.26 8.88
CA ILE A 40 7.89 -1.06 8.77
C ILE A 40 7.83 -0.35 10.14
N ARG A 41 8.18 0.95 10.22
CA ARG A 41 8.25 1.65 11.53
C ARG A 41 7.75 3.10 11.57
N THR A 42 7.19 3.69 10.49
CA THR A 42 6.86 5.14 10.54
C THR A 42 5.62 5.52 9.72
N PHE A 43 4.88 6.53 10.19
CA PHE A 43 3.76 7.19 9.50
C PHE A 43 4.06 7.60 8.05
N ARG A 44 5.30 8.01 7.75
CA ARG A 44 5.75 8.32 6.39
C ARG A 44 5.58 7.13 5.43
N GLN A 45 5.73 5.90 5.93
CA GLN A 45 5.56 4.69 5.14
C GLN A 45 4.09 4.34 4.90
N PHE A 46 3.16 4.81 5.75
CA PHE A 46 1.73 4.65 5.51
C PHE A 46 1.29 5.47 4.28
N PHE A 47 1.78 6.71 4.17
CA PHE A 47 1.50 7.55 3.01
C PHE A 47 2.10 6.94 1.72
N LEU A 48 3.37 6.49 1.80
CA LEU A 48 4.01 5.78 0.70
C LEU A 48 3.23 4.52 0.30
N PHE A 49 2.78 3.72 1.27
CA PHE A 49 1.95 2.55 1.05
C PHE A 49 0.68 2.92 0.29
N LEU A 50 -0.07 3.93 0.74
CA LEU A 50 -1.28 4.42 0.04
C LEU A 50 -1.00 4.78 -1.42
N THR A 51 0.17 5.35 -1.73
CA THR A 51 0.53 5.75 -3.09
C THR A 51 1.15 4.65 -3.96
N THR A 52 1.56 3.53 -3.37
CA THR A 52 2.27 2.44 -4.10
C THR A 52 1.46 1.15 -4.21
N VAL A 53 0.35 1.03 -3.49
CA VAL A 53 -0.57 -0.10 -3.63
C VAL A 53 -1.37 -0.06 -4.94
N SER A 54 -1.97 -1.19 -5.30
CA SER A 54 -2.91 -1.26 -6.43
C SER A 54 -4.11 -0.33 -6.22
N THR A 55 -4.70 0.16 -7.31
CA THR A 55 -5.87 1.06 -7.28
C THR A 55 -7.04 0.47 -6.49
N ALA A 56 -7.30 -0.83 -6.63
CA ALA A 56 -8.39 -1.50 -5.89
C ALA A 56 -8.15 -1.48 -4.38
N THR A 57 -6.91 -1.79 -3.95
CA THR A 57 -6.51 -1.73 -2.53
C THR A 57 -6.61 -0.31 -2.00
N TYR A 58 -6.20 0.69 -2.78
CA TYR A 58 -6.30 2.10 -2.42
C TYR A 58 -7.77 2.51 -2.16
N VAL A 59 -8.67 2.19 -3.10
CA VAL A 59 -10.10 2.49 -2.97
C VAL A 59 -10.70 1.80 -1.74
N LEU A 60 -10.35 0.53 -1.50
CA LEU A 60 -10.82 -0.20 -0.32
C LEU A 60 -10.36 0.47 0.97
N CYS A 61 -9.10 0.93 1.03
CA CYS A 61 -8.55 1.64 2.18
C CYS A 61 -9.31 2.95 2.46
N LEU A 62 -9.69 3.68 1.41
CA LEU A 62 -10.49 4.89 1.48
C LEU A 62 -11.89 4.62 2.05
N VAL A 63 -12.59 3.63 1.49
CA VAL A 63 -13.94 3.24 1.94
C VAL A 63 -13.92 2.76 3.37
N ALA A 64 -12.96 1.91 3.74
CA ALA A 64 -12.81 1.41 5.10
C ALA A 64 -12.57 2.56 6.10
N THR A 65 -11.73 3.53 5.75
CA THR A 65 -11.47 4.71 6.60
C THR A 65 -12.74 5.55 6.77
N TYR A 66 -13.47 5.82 5.69
CA TYR A 66 -14.72 6.57 5.74
C TYR A 66 -15.77 5.90 6.64
N LEU A 67 -15.99 4.60 6.45
CA LEU A 67 -16.92 3.84 7.27
C LEU A 67 -16.49 3.81 8.75
N THR A 68 -15.18 3.68 9.01
CA THR A 68 -14.64 3.72 10.36
C THR A 68 -14.97 5.04 11.04
N VAL A 69 -14.76 6.16 10.35
CA VAL A 69 -15.06 7.49 10.90
C VAL A 69 -16.55 7.62 11.20
N ILE A 70 -17.42 7.22 10.29
CA ILE A 70 -18.88 7.22 10.52
C ILE A 70 -19.26 6.37 11.72
N LEU A 71 -18.69 5.17 11.84
CA LEU A 71 -18.95 4.28 12.97
C LEU A 71 -18.48 4.88 14.29
N VAL A 72 -17.33 5.54 14.31
CA VAL A 72 -16.83 6.22 15.52
C VAL A 72 -17.79 7.33 15.94
N PHE A 73 -18.24 8.17 15.02
CA PHE A 73 -19.21 9.22 15.33
C PHE A 73 -20.56 8.64 15.76
N GLY A 74 -21.08 7.66 15.02
CA GLY A 74 -22.34 6.98 15.37
C GLY A 74 -22.28 6.32 16.75
N ALA A 75 -21.21 5.61 17.06
CA ALA A 75 -20.98 5.04 18.38
C ALA A 75 -20.85 6.11 19.46
N GLY A 76 -20.17 7.23 19.15
CA GLY A 76 -20.08 8.39 20.04
C GLY A 76 -21.45 8.98 20.38
N TYR A 77 -22.31 9.18 19.38
CA TYR A 77 -23.69 9.66 19.60
C TYR A 77 -24.51 8.68 20.45
N MET A 78 -24.40 7.37 20.19
CA MET A 78 -25.08 6.36 21.00
C MET A 78 -24.56 6.32 22.44
N ALA A 79 -23.26 6.55 22.66
CA ALA A 79 -22.66 6.55 23.98
C ALA A 79 -23.03 7.78 24.82
N VAL A 80 -23.20 8.95 24.18
CA VAL A 80 -23.64 10.19 24.85
C VAL A 80 -25.13 10.14 25.21
N GLY A 81 -25.90 9.28 24.54
CA GLY A 81 -27.34 9.18 24.70
C GLY A 81 -28.06 9.96 23.60
N VAL A 82 -29.02 9.29 22.95
CA VAL A 82 -29.80 9.88 21.86
C VAL A 82 -30.72 11.00 22.36
N GLU A 83 -30.95 11.04 23.66
CA GLU A 83 -31.80 11.99 24.40
C GLU A 83 -31.19 13.39 24.45
N GLN A 84 -29.87 13.51 24.22
CA GLN A 84 -29.15 14.79 24.14
C GLN A 84 -29.20 15.39 22.72
N LEU A 85 -29.69 14.64 21.72
CA LEU A 85 -29.85 15.14 20.35
C LEU A 85 -31.11 16.01 20.28
N GLN A 86 -30.93 17.32 20.50
CA GLN A 86 -31.99 18.31 20.28
C GLN A 86 -32.47 18.26 18.82
N GLY A 87 -33.79 18.11 18.63
CA GLY A 87 -34.41 18.00 17.30
C GLY A 87 -34.67 16.57 16.80
N ALA A 88 -34.41 15.54 17.61
CA ALA A 88 -34.84 14.16 17.32
C ALA A 88 -36.35 13.93 17.55
N GLU A 89 -37.08 14.90 18.11
CA GLU A 89 -38.53 14.86 18.15
C GLU A 89 -39.11 15.04 16.75
N LEU A 90 -39.80 14.01 16.28
CA LEU A 90 -40.58 14.00 15.04
C LEU A 90 -41.88 14.82 15.19
N HIS A 91 -41.83 16.01 15.82
CA HIS A 91 -42.98 16.90 16.03
C HIS A 91 -43.09 17.92 14.89
N GLY A 92 -43.08 17.44 13.65
CA GLY A 92 -43.07 18.30 12.47
C GLY A 92 -43.21 17.54 11.15
N LEU A 93 -44.03 16.49 11.11
CA LEU A 93 -44.72 16.19 9.85
C LEU A 93 -45.73 17.34 9.67
N TRP A 94 -45.30 18.34 8.87
CA TRP A 94 -46.04 19.38 8.12
C TRP A 94 -47.50 19.68 8.55
N PRO A 95 -47.95 20.95 8.62
CA PRO A 95 -49.38 21.23 8.84
C PRO A 95 -50.30 20.53 7.82
#